data_AF-A0A1X4HUD8-F1
#
_entry.id   AF-A0A1X4HUD8-F1
#
_cell.length_a   1.000
_cell.length_b   1.000
_cell.length_c   1.000
_cell.angle_alpha   90.00
_cell.angle_beta   90.00
_cell.angle_gamma   90.00
#
_symmetry.space_group_name_H-M   'P 1'
#
loop_
_entity.id
_entity.type
_entity.pdbx_description
1 polymer ?
#
loop_
_entity_poly.entity_id
_entity_poly.type
_entity_poly.pdbx_seq_one_letter_code
_entity_poly.pdbx_strand_id
1 'polypeptide(L)'
;MADVTQMTARRTTPAALLTRVRDRSPGLASGLLGGALAAGLGLAALAVLVILLWISSPYPDSGPGGALHVAAALWLLAHGAELVRTDTLSGVPAPVGVP
;
A
#
# COMPACT_ATOMS: atom_id res chain seq x y z
N MET A 1 -45.60 29.64 -11.85
CA MET A 1 -44.58 29.96 -10.83
C MET A 1 -44.35 28.69 -10.04
N ALA A 2 -43.40 27.87 -10.48
CA ALA A 2 -41.98 27.88 -10.05
C ALA A 2 -41.88 27.23 -8.66
N ASP A 3 -41.70 25.92 -8.63
CA ASP A 3 -40.40 25.23 -8.56
C ASP A 3 -40.28 24.65 -7.15
N VAL A 4 -40.79 23.42 -7.01
CA VAL A 4 -40.65 22.62 -5.79
C VAL A 4 -39.26 22.02 -5.85
N THR A 5 -38.30 22.70 -5.22
CA THR A 5 -36.90 22.28 -5.14
C THR A 5 -36.80 20.92 -4.43
N GLN A 6 -36.69 19.86 -5.23
CA GLN A 6 -36.51 18.48 -4.79
C GLN A 6 -35.06 18.30 -4.29
N MET A 7 -34.79 18.68 -3.04
CA MET A 7 -33.44 18.74 -2.44
C MET A 7 -33.12 17.61 -1.45
N THR A 8 -33.61 16.38 -1.66
CA THR A 8 -33.37 15.26 -0.72
C THR A 8 -33.14 13.88 -1.35
N ALA A 9 -32.65 13.80 -2.59
CA ALA A 9 -32.36 12.50 -3.22
C ALA A 9 -30.91 11.98 -3.03
N ARG A 10 -29.97 12.81 -2.55
CA ARG A 10 -28.52 12.45 -2.56
C ARG A 10 -27.97 11.90 -1.24
N ARG A 11 -28.72 11.96 -0.14
CA ARG A 11 -28.22 11.56 1.19
C ARG A 11 -28.49 10.10 1.54
N THR A 12 -29.36 9.43 0.80
CA THR A 12 -29.77 8.04 1.02
C THR A 12 -28.83 7.02 0.39
N THR A 13 -28.04 7.38 -0.62
CA THR A 13 -27.19 6.44 -1.36
C THR A 13 -25.87 6.07 -0.66
N PRO A 14 -25.04 7.01 -0.12
CA PRO A 14 -23.79 6.62 0.53
C PRO A 14 -24.02 5.93 1.88
N ALA A 15 -25.02 6.39 2.63
CA ALA A 15 -25.40 5.78 3.90
C ALA A 15 -25.90 4.34 3.66
N ALA A 16 -26.82 4.12 2.71
CA ALA A 16 -27.33 2.77 2.41
C ALA A 16 -26.28 1.83 1.80
N LEU A 17 -25.31 2.35 1.03
CA LEU A 17 -24.17 1.56 0.57
C LEU A 17 -23.26 1.14 1.73
N LEU A 18 -22.96 2.05 2.66
CA LEU A 18 -22.18 1.75 3.86
C LEU A 18 -22.90 0.75 4.78
N THR A 19 -24.23 0.84 4.94
CA THR A 19 -25.00 -0.15 5.71
C THR A 19 -25.04 -1.50 5.00
N ARG A 20 -25.24 -1.54 3.67
CA ARG A 20 -25.22 -2.78 2.88
C ARG A 20 -23.85 -3.47 2.89
N VAL A 21 -22.77 -2.70 2.91
CA VAL A 21 -21.39 -3.19 3.09
C VAL A 21 -21.23 -3.74 4.51
N ARG A 22 -21.77 -3.05 5.52
CA ARG A 22 -21.77 -3.50 6.94
C ARG A 22 -22.64 -4.74 7.19
N ASP A 23 -23.71 -4.96 6.44
CA ASP A 23 -24.53 -6.18 6.56
C ASP A 23 -23.91 -7.38 5.81
N ARG A 24 -22.96 -7.13 4.90
CA ARG A 24 -22.16 -8.15 4.19
C ARG A 24 -20.84 -8.50 4.91
N SER A 25 -20.68 -8.03 6.15
CA SER A 25 -19.44 -8.01 6.94
C SER A 25 -18.61 -9.31 7.08
N PRO A 26 -19.16 -10.53 7.16
CA PRO A 26 -18.28 -11.70 7.33
C PRO A 26 -17.37 -11.95 6.11
N GLY A 27 -17.81 -11.58 4.90
CA GLY A 27 -17.03 -11.73 3.67
C GLY A 27 -15.99 -10.64 3.42
N LEU A 28 -16.21 -9.44 3.97
CA LEU A 28 -15.26 -8.33 3.85
C LEU A 28 -14.11 -8.47 4.82
N ALA A 29 -14.39 -8.88 6.06
CA ALA A 29 -13.34 -9.15 7.04
C ALA A 29 -12.43 -10.30 6.56
N SER A 30 -12.99 -11.37 6.00
CA SER A 30 -12.22 -12.47 5.44
C SER A 30 -11.47 -12.07 4.16
N GLY A 31 -12.08 -11.26 3.29
CA GLY A 31 -11.41 -10.70 2.12
C GLY A 31 -10.24 -9.78 2.48
N LEU A 32 -10.41 -8.91 3.48
CA LEU A 32 -9.35 -8.05 4.01
C LEU A 32 -8.24 -8.87 4.67
N LEU A 33 -8.58 -9.89 5.45
CA LEU A 33 -7.61 -10.79 6.05
C LEU A 33 -6.83 -11.56 4.97
N GLY A 34 -7.52 -12.08 3.94
CA GLY A 34 -6.89 -12.73 2.80
C GLY A 34 -5.99 -11.79 2.01
N GLY A 35 -6.42 -10.54 1.80
CA GLY A 35 -5.60 -9.50 1.16
C GLY A 35 -4.37 -9.13 1.97
N ALA A 36 -4.51 -8.97 3.30
CA ALA A 36 -3.38 -8.70 4.20
C ALA A 36 -2.38 -9.85 4.23
N LEU A 37 -2.86 -11.10 4.25
CA LEU A 37 -2.02 -12.28 4.17
C LEU A 37 -1.29 -12.35 2.82
N ALA A 38 -1.99 -12.13 1.71
CA ALA A 38 -1.38 -12.13 0.38
C ALA A 38 -0.32 -11.02 0.23
N ALA A 39 -0.61 -9.81 0.70
CA ALA A 39 0.32 -8.69 0.71
C ALA A 39 1.56 -9.00 1.58
N GLY A 40 1.33 -9.52 2.79
CA GLY A 40 2.39 -9.92 3.70
C GLY A 40 3.26 -11.04 3.15
N LEU A 41 2.68 -12.05 2.50
CA LEU A 41 3.41 -13.14 1.84
C LEU A 41 4.25 -12.63 0.67
N GLY A 42 3.71 -11.73 -0.15
CA GLY A 42 4.45 -11.09 -1.24
C GLY A 42 5.66 -10.29 -0.73
N LEU A 43 5.47 -9.51 0.34
CA LEU A 43 6.55 -8.77 0.98
C LEU A 43 7.59 -9.71 1.61
N ALA A 44 7.16 -10.75 2.31
CA ALA A 44 8.03 -11.72 2.95
C ALA A 44 8.88 -12.49 1.92
N ALA A 45 8.30 -12.86 0.77
CA ALA A 45 9.03 -13.52 -0.31
C ALA A 45 10.16 -12.63 -0.86
N LEU A 46 9.88 -11.34 -1.10
CA LEU A 46 10.91 -10.38 -1.50
C LEU A 46 11.95 -10.15 -0.40
N ALA A 47 11.52 -10.05 0.85
CA ALA A 47 12.42 -9.87 1.99
C ALA A 47 13.41 -11.03 2.12
N VAL A 48 12.95 -12.28 1.99
CA VAL A 48 13.83 -13.47 2.04
C VAL A 48 14.84 -13.43 0.89
N LEU A 49 14.42 -13.12 -0.33
CA LEU A 49 15.32 -13.05 -1.49
C LEU A 49 16.39 -11.96 -1.32
N VAL A 50 15.99 -10.76 -0.91
CA VAL A 50 16.90 -9.62 -0.72
C VAL A 50 17.84 -9.86 0.44
N ILE A 51 17.36 -10.42 1.56
CA ILE A 51 18.22 -10.79 2.70
C ILE A 51 19.23 -11.86 2.29
N LEU A 52 18.82 -12.87 1.51
CA LEU A 52 19.73 -13.91 1.05
C LEU A 52 20.84 -13.33 0.15
N LEU A 53 20.46 -12.45 -0.79
CA LEU A 53 21.40 -11.73 -1.64
C LEU A 53 22.35 -10.87 -0.79
N TRP A 54 21.81 -10.14 0.20
CA TRP A 54 22.59 -9.32 1.13
C TRP A 54 23.60 -10.15 1.93
N ILE A 55 23.19 -11.29 2.51
CA ILE A 55 24.10 -12.20 3.24
C ILE A 55 25.22 -12.72 2.34
N SER A 56 24.91 -13.04 1.08
CA SER A 56 25.89 -13.52 0.10
C SER A 56 26.80 -12.43 -0.46
N SER A 57 26.50 -11.15 -0.20
CA SER A 57 27.30 -10.04 -0.68
C SER A 57 28.67 -10.06 0.00
N PRO A 58 29.77 -9.90 -0.75
CA PRO A 58 31.12 -9.86 -0.17
C PRO A 58 31.36 -8.65 0.75
N TYR A 59 30.55 -7.59 0.64
CA TYR A 59 30.61 -6.40 1.51
C TYR A 59 29.19 -5.92 1.87
N PRO A 60 28.54 -6.53 2.87
CA PRO A 60 27.21 -6.14 3.31
C PRO A 60 27.30 -4.92 4.24
N ASP A 61 27.27 -3.73 3.65
CA ASP A 61 27.42 -2.43 4.32
C ASP A 61 26.10 -1.87 4.89
N SER A 62 24.98 -2.16 4.22
CA SER A 62 23.67 -1.57 4.51
C SER A 62 22.95 -2.16 5.74
N GLY A 63 23.50 -3.23 6.32
CA GLY A 63 22.87 -3.97 7.43
C GLY A 63 21.52 -4.64 7.07
N PRO A 64 20.93 -5.41 8.00
CA PRO A 64 19.64 -6.07 7.78
C PRO A 64 18.48 -5.09 7.56
N GLY A 65 18.52 -3.93 8.21
CA GLY A 65 17.52 -2.88 8.05
C GLY A 65 17.50 -2.28 6.64
N GLY A 66 18.68 -2.04 6.06
CA GLY A 66 18.78 -1.59 4.66
C GLY A 66 18.25 -2.63 3.68
N ALA A 67 18.55 -3.92 3.90
CA ALA A 67 18.01 -5.01 3.08
C ALA A 67 16.47 -5.08 3.14
N LEU A 68 15.87 -4.94 4.33
CA LEU A 68 14.42 -4.87 4.49
C LEU A 68 13.81 -3.63 3.82
N HIS A 69 14.48 -2.48 3.90
CA HIS A 69 14.05 -1.26 3.24
C HIS A 69 14.01 -1.43 1.71
N VAL A 70 15.04 -2.06 1.12
CA VAL A 70 15.06 -2.39 -0.32
C VAL A 70 13.94 -3.35 -0.69
N ALA A 71 13.70 -4.39 0.11
CA ALA A 71 12.59 -5.32 -0.13
C ALA A 71 11.23 -4.62 -0.10
N ALA A 72 10.99 -3.74 0.87
CA ALA A 72 9.77 -2.95 0.97
C ALA A 72 9.62 -1.99 -0.23
N ALA A 73 10.70 -1.33 -0.64
CA ALA A 73 10.71 -0.45 -1.82
C ALA A 73 10.35 -1.22 -3.11
N LEU A 74 10.96 -2.38 -3.34
CA LEU A 74 10.65 -3.23 -4.49
C LEU A 74 9.20 -3.73 -4.47
N TRP A 75 8.70 -4.12 -3.30
CA TRP A 75 7.32 -4.57 -3.13
C TRP A 75 6.33 -3.44 -3.44
N LEU A 76 6.55 -2.25 -2.89
CA LEU A 76 5.73 -1.05 -3.13
C LEU A 76 5.74 -0.63 -4.60
N LEU A 77 6.93 -0.62 -5.21
CA LEU A 77 7.08 -0.29 -6.63
C LEU A 77 6.32 -1.30 -7.52
N ALA A 78 6.42 -2.59 -7.23
CA ALA A 78 5.68 -3.62 -7.95
C ALA A 78 4.15 -3.48 -7.82
N HIS A 79 3.67 -2.85 -6.75
CA HIS A 79 2.26 -2.50 -6.54
C HIS A 79 1.88 -1.12 -7.10
N GLY A 80 2.81 -0.41 -7.74
CA GLY A 80 2.59 0.91 -8.37
C GLY A 80 2.66 2.09 -7.39
N ALA A 81 3.20 1.90 -6.20
CA ALA A 81 3.39 3.00 -5.25
C ALA A 81 4.63 3.83 -5.63
N GLU A 82 4.47 5.15 -5.65
CA GLU A 82 5.57 6.08 -5.90
C GLU A 82 6.53 6.11 -4.71
N LEU A 83 7.82 5.97 -5.00
CA LEU A 83 8.88 6.05 -4.00
C LEU A 83 9.49 7.45 -4.00
N VAL A 84 9.81 7.94 -2.81
CA VAL A 84 10.46 9.24 -2.61
C VAL A 84 11.81 9.01 -1.93
N ARG A 85 12.84 9.65 -2.45
CA ARG A 85 14.17 9.72 -1.85
C ARG A 85 14.17 10.83 -0.80
N THR A 86 14.36 10.45 0.46
CA THR A 86 14.35 11.36 1.61
C THR A 86 15.69 12.04 1.83
N ASP A 87 16.79 11.34 1.53
CA ASP A 87 18.15 11.82 1.75
C ASP A 87 18.70 12.51 0.50
N THR A 88 18.23 13.73 0.25
CA THR A 88 18.71 14.56 -0.87
C THR A 88 19.68 15.64 -0.36
N LEU A 89 20.57 16.10 -1.24
CA LEU A 89 21.53 17.17 -0.92
C LEU A 89 20.86 18.50 -0.53
N SER A 90 19.63 18.73 -0.99
CA SER A 90 18.83 19.91 -0.63
C SER A 90 17.99 19.71 0.63
N GLY A 91 17.94 18.49 1.19
CA GLY A 91 17.04 18.12 2.29
C GLY A 91 15.56 18.06 1.92
N VAL A 92 15.21 18.32 0.66
CA VAL A 92 13.83 18.24 0.17
C VAL A 92 13.59 16.83 -0.37
N PRO A 93 12.57 16.10 0.12
CA PRO A 93 12.23 14.79 -0.43
C PRO A 93 11.93 14.88 -1.92
N ALA A 94 12.54 14.01 -2.73
CA ALA A 94 12.42 14.03 -4.19
C ALA A 94 11.92 12.70 -4.73
N PRO A 95 11.00 12.68 -5.71
CA PRO A 95 10.57 11.44 -6.36
C PRO A 95 11.73 10.60 -6.89
N VAL A 96 11.62 9.28 -6.81
CA VAL A 96 12.61 8.36 -7.39
C VAL A 96 12.50 8.30 -8.91
N GLY A 97 11.35 8.64 -9.49
CA GLY A 97 11.17 8.81 -10.95
C GLY A 97 11.18 7.51 -11.75
N VAL A 98 10.73 6.41 -11.14
CA VAL A 98 10.55 5.12 -11.81
C VAL A 98 9.20 5.10 -12.55
N PRO A 99 9.17 4.70 -13.84
CA PRO A 99 8.00 4.79 -14.71
C PRO A 99 6.89 3.79 -14.37
#